data_AF-A0A522WXV4-F1
#
_entry.id   AF-A0A522WXV4-F1
#
_cell.length_a   1.000
_cell.length_b   1.000
_cell.length_c   1.000
_cell.angle_alpha   90.00
_cell.angle_beta   90.00
_cell.angle_gamma   90.00
#
_symmetry.space_group_name_H-M   'P 1'
#
loop_
_entity.id
_entity.type
_entity.pdbx_description
1 polymer ?
#
loop_
_entity_poly.entity_id
_entity_poly.type
_entity_poly.pdbx_seq_one_letter_code
_entity_poly.pdbx_strand_id
1 'polypeptide(L)'
;ILTMPEGDTRYSARLGWIKKEFTKAYLAAGGKEQARSNSRIRQRRRGVLQRRYWEHALRDENDYARHFDYIHYNPVKHGYVESVQDWLYSTFHRWVKQGVYSVDWGSKAHGIMEFDDLNTSAME
;
A
#
# COMPACT_ATOMS: atom_id res chain seq x y z
N ILE A 1 0.72 -4.32 5.54
CA ILE A 1 1.07 -5.75 5.74
C ILE A 1 -0.22 -6.53 5.94
N LEU A 2 -0.35 -7.71 5.33
CA LEU A 2 -1.50 -8.59 5.46
C LEU A 2 -1.03 -9.91 6.08
N THR A 3 -1.51 -10.23 7.27
CA THR A 3 -1.31 -11.53 7.91
C THR A 3 -2.57 -12.37 7.72
N MET A 4 -2.40 -13.61 7.27
CA MET A 4 -3.51 -14.52 7.04
C MET A 4 -3.72 -15.43 8.27
N PRO A 5 -4.96 -15.91 8.50
CA PRO A 5 -5.18 -16.99 9.46
C PRO A 5 -4.33 -18.22 9.12
N GLU A 6 -4.01 -19.00 10.14
CA GLU A 6 -3.26 -20.25 9.98
C GLU A 6 -3.92 -21.16 8.94
N GLY A 7 -3.12 -21.67 8.00
CA GLY A 7 -3.59 -22.50 6.89
C GLY A 7 -4.31 -21.77 5.74
N ASP A 8 -4.56 -20.46 5.82
CA ASP A 8 -5.22 -19.69 4.74
C ASP A 8 -4.20 -18.98 3.86
N THR A 9 -4.05 -19.43 2.61
CA THR A 9 -3.17 -18.82 1.60
C THR A 9 -3.93 -17.93 0.60
N ARG A 10 -5.23 -17.68 0.81
CA ARG A 10 -6.11 -17.04 -0.19
C ARG A 10 -6.05 -15.51 -0.20
N TYR A 11 -4.86 -14.93 -0.03
CA TYR A 11 -4.68 -13.47 -0.09
C TYR A 11 -5.07 -12.88 -1.46
N SER A 12 -4.83 -13.61 -2.57
CA SER A 12 -5.21 -13.16 -3.92
C SER A 12 -6.72 -12.98 -4.06
N ALA A 13 -7.51 -13.86 -3.44
CA ALA A 13 -8.98 -13.77 -3.46
C ALA A 13 -9.46 -12.56 -2.65
N ARG A 14 -8.86 -12.31 -1.48
CA ARG A 14 -9.17 -11.15 -0.63
C ARG A 14 -8.86 -9.83 -1.34
N LEU A 15 -7.68 -9.71 -1.95
CA LEU A 15 -7.32 -8.54 -2.76
C LEU A 15 -8.25 -8.38 -3.97
N GLY A 16 -8.64 -9.48 -4.61
CA GLY A 16 -9.63 -9.47 -5.69
C GLY A 16 -10.97 -8.87 -5.26
N TRP A 17 -11.48 -9.26 -4.09
CA TRP A 17 -12.70 -8.71 -3.51
C TRP A 17 -12.58 -7.24 -3.15
N ILE A 18 -11.50 -6.81 -2.51
CA ILE A 18 -11.25 -5.40 -2.17
C ILE A 18 -11.26 -4.55 -3.45
N LYS A 19 -10.49 -4.95 -4.47
CA LYS A 19 -10.43 -4.24 -5.75
C LYS A 19 -11.81 -4.17 -6.42
N LYS A 20 -12.58 -5.25 -6.36
CA LYS A 20 -13.93 -5.34 -6.92
C LYS A 20 -14.89 -4.37 -6.24
N GLU A 21 -14.99 -4.41 -4.91
CA GLU A 21 -15.95 -3.59 -4.17
C GLU A 21 -15.58 -2.11 -4.21
N PHE A 22 -14.28 -1.78 -4.09
CA PHE A 22 -13.80 -0.41 -4.32
C PHE A 22 -14.19 0.09 -5.71
N THR A 23 -13.92 -0.70 -6.76
CA THR A 23 -14.21 -0.30 -8.14
C THR A 23 -15.70 -0.04 -8.34
N LYS A 24 -16.58 -0.88 -7.79
CA LYS A 24 -18.04 -0.66 -7.85
C LYS A 24 -18.43 0.65 -7.18
N ALA A 25 -17.98 0.87 -5.95
CA ALA A 25 -18.32 2.06 -5.17
C ALA A 25 -17.80 3.33 -5.85
N TYR A 26 -16.55 3.33 -6.31
CA TYR A 26 -15.92 4.45 -7.01
C TYR A 26 -16.70 4.86 -8.27
N LEU A 27 -17.13 3.89 -9.08
CA LEU A 27 -17.89 4.16 -10.30
C LEU A 27 -19.33 4.59 -10.00
N ALA A 28 -19.95 4.03 -8.97
CA ALA A 28 -21.27 4.45 -8.51
C ALA A 28 -21.26 5.91 -8.03
N ALA A 29 -20.15 6.36 -7.44
CA ALA A 29 -19.92 7.74 -7.03
C ALA A 29 -19.52 8.69 -8.19
N GLY A 30 -19.61 8.25 -9.45
CA GLY A 30 -19.27 9.07 -10.62
C GLY A 30 -17.80 9.05 -11.03
N GLY A 31 -17.01 8.13 -10.47
CA GLY A 31 -15.62 7.91 -10.84
C GLY A 31 -15.46 7.49 -12.32
N LYS A 32 -14.28 7.72 -12.88
CA LYS A 32 -13.96 7.44 -14.29
C LYS A 32 -13.00 6.26 -14.40
N GLU A 33 -13.18 5.39 -15.39
CA GLU A 33 -12.23 4.33 -15.70
C GLU A 33 -11.46 4.62 -16.99
N GLN A 34 -10.23 4.12 -17.07
CA GLN A 34 -9.44 4.17 -18.30
C GLN A 34 -10.08 3.31 -19.40
N ALA A 35 -9.71 3.60 -20.64
CA ALA A 35 -10.11 2.79 -21.79
C ALA A 35 -9.71 1.32 -21.59
N ARG A 36 -10.65 0.43 -21.91
CA ARG A 36 -10.46 -1.01 -21.74
C ARG A 36 -10.06 -1.63 -23.08
N SER A 37 -8.91 -2.30 -23.11
CA SER A 37 -8.54 -3.12 -24.27
C SER A 37 -9.50 -4.30 -24.43
N ASN A 38 -9.57 -4.88 -25.64
CA ASN A 38 -10.39 -6.06 -25.94
C ASN A 38 -10.11 -7.22 -24.96
N SER A 39 -8.85 -7.40 -24.57
CA SER A 39 -8.44 -8.38 -23.56
C SER A 39 -9.07 -8.11 -22.19
N ARG A 40 -9.12 -6.84 -21.74
CA ARG A 40 -9.77 -6.46 -20.47
C ARG A 40 -11.27 -6.70 -20.52
N ILE A 41 -11.93 -6.34 -21.63
CA ILE A 41 -13.37 -6.54 -21.83
C ILE A 41 -13.72 -8.03 -21.76
N ARG A 42 -13.00 -8.87 -22.50
CA ARG A 42 -13.20 -10.34 -22.50
C ARG A 42 -13.03 -10.96 -21.12
N GLN A 43 -12.08 -10.46 -20.33
CA GLN A 43 -11.82 -10.92 -18.96
C GLN A 43 -12.70 -10.21 -17.91
N ARG A 44 -13.69 -9.40 -18.32
CA ARG A 44 -14.58 -8.61 -17.45
C ARG A 44 -13.80 -7.73 -16.45
N ARG A 45 -12.61 -7.27 -16.82
CA ARG A 45 -11.76 -6.40 -16.01
C ARG A 45 -12.10 -4.94 -16.24
N ARG A 46 -12.07 -4.16 -15.16
CA ARG A 46 -12.31 -2.71 -15.17
C ARG A 46 -11.00 -1.94 -15.38
N GLY A 47 -11.13 -0.70 -15.84
CA GLY A 47 -10.02 0.23 -16.09
C GLY A 47 -9.70 1.16 -14.91
N VAL A 48 -10.16 0.83 -13.70
CA VAL A 48 -9.97 1.69 -12.51
C VAL A 48 -8.63 1.41 -11.81
N LEU A 49 -8.39 0.16 -11.43
CA LEU A 49 -7.16 -0.25 -10.73
C LEU A 49 -6.23 -1.05 -11.65
N GLN A 50 -4.93 -0.96 -11.40
CA GLN A 50 -3.91 -1.75 -12.11
C GLN A 50 -4.17 -3.27 -12.02
N ARG A 51 -3.76 -3.98 -13.09
CA ARG A 51 -3.84 -5.46 -13.17
C ARG A 51 -2.84 -6.08 -12.21
N ARG A 52 -3.22 -7.19 -11.58
CA ARG A 52 -2.39 -7.89 -10.58
C ARG A 52 -1.96 -6.94 -9.46
N TYR A 53 -0.96 -7.31 -8.70
CA TYR A 53 -0.38 -6.54 -7.62
C TYR A 53 1.02 -7.11 -7.36
N TRP A 54 1.88 -6.31 -6.75
CA TRP A 54 3.15 -6.79 -6.23
C TRP A 54 2.93 -7.51 -4.90
N GLU A 55 3.62 -8.62 -4.69
CA GLU A 55 3.63 -9.34 -3.42
C GLU A 55 5.07 -9.69 -3.02
N HIS A 56 5.37 -9.51 -1.74
CA HIS A 56 6.59 -9.95 -1.10
C HIS A 56 6.22 -10.68 0.18
N ALA A 57 6.69 -11.91 0.31
CA ALA A 57 6.47 -12.72 1.51
C ALA A 57 7.56 -12.37 2.53
N LEU A 58 7.15 -11.73 3.63
CA LEU A 58 8.03 -11.35 4.73
C LEU A 58 8.58 -12.60 5.43
N ARG A 59 9.90 -12.71 5.52
CA ARG A 59 10.56 -13.97 5.93
C ARG A 59 10.98 -14.01 7.39
N ASP A 60 11.23 -12.85 7.98
CA ASP A 60 11.67 -12.69 9.36
C ASP A 60 11.24 -11.34 9.93
N GLU A 61 11.57 -11.11 11.21
CA GLU A 61 11.20 -9.89 11.95
C GLU A 61 11.89 -8.64 11.41
N ASN A 62 13.12 -8.76 10.91
CA ASN A 62 13.85 -7.61 10.35
C ASN A 62 13.23 -7.18 9.02
N ASP A 63 12.89 -8.16 8.16
CA ASP A 63 12.19 -7.93 6.90
C ASP A 63 10.81 -7.29 7.15
N TYR A 64 10.09 -7.77 8.17
CA TYR A 64 8.84 -7.17 8.62
C TYR A 64 9.03 -5.71 9.06
N ALA A 65 9.98 -5.43 9.96
CA ALA A 65 10.20 -4.10 10.51
C ALA A 65 10.57 -3.09 9.41
N ARG A 66 11.48 -3.47 8.50
CA ARG A 66 11.86 -2.63 7.36
C ARG A 66 10.68 -2.31 6.45
N HIS A 67 9.88 -3.31 6.08
CA HIS A 67 8.70 -3.09 5.22
C HIS A 67 7.61 -2.29 5.92
N PHE A 68 7.48 -2.45 7.23
CA PHE A 68 6.53 -1.71 8.05
C PHE A 68 6.89 -0.22 8.09
N ASP A 69 8.17 0.10 8.30
CA ASP A 69 8.69 1.47 8.23
C ASP A 69 8.54 2.06 6.82
N TYR A 70 8.93 1.30 5.79
CA TYR A 70 8.82 1.71 4.39
C TYR A 70 7.40 2.15 4.01
N ILE A 71 6.39 1.37 4.39
CA ILE A 71 4.98 1.67 4.08
C ILE A 71 4.55 3.00 4.73
N HIS A 72 4.98 3.27 5.96
CA HIS A 72 4.64 4.52 6.64
C HIS A 72 5.44 5.71 6.13
N TYR A 73 6.69 5.52 5.71
CA TYR A 73 7.55 6.57 5.16
C TYR A 73 7.23 6.93 3.70
N ASN A 74 6.55 6.06 2.95
CA ASN A 74 6.22 6.28 1.53
C ASN A 74 5.63 7.66 1.17
N PRO A 75 4.71 8.27 1.95
CA PRO A 75 4.22 9.61 1.65
C PRO A 75 5.31 10.68 1.63
N VAL A 76 6.31 10.57 2.51
CA VAL A 76 7.47 11.47 2.57
C VAL A 76 8.43 11.16 1.43
N LYS A 77 8.74 9.88 1.21
CA LYS A 77 9.58 9.41 0.10
C LYS A 77 9.07 9.90 -1.27
N HIS A 78 7.75 9.86 -1.49
CA HIS A 78 7.13 10.32 -2.74
C HIS A 78 6.87 11.83 -2.79
N GLY A 79 7.27 12.58 -1.75
CA GLY A 79 7.16 14.04 -1.70
C GLY A 79 5.74 14.56 -1.53
N TYR A 80 4.81 13.75 -1.03
CA TYR A 80 3.44 14.21 -0.76
C TYR A 80 3.33 15.05 0.51
N VAL A 81 4.20 14.79 1.49
CA VAL A 81 4.29 15.50 2.77
C VAL A 81 5.75 15.60 3.22
N GLU A 82 6.06 16.55 4.10
CA GLU A 82 7.39 16.72 4.69
C GLU A 82 7.59 15.85 5.94
N SER A 83 6.51 15.49 6.62
CA SER A 83 6.50 14.60 7.79
C SER A 83 5.40 13.56 7.70
N VAL A 84 5.66 12.34 8.18
CA VAL A 84 4.70 11.22 8.13
C VAL A 84 3.41 11.52 8.89
N GLN A 85 3.49 12.31 9.97
CA GLN A 85 2.31 12.70 10.75
C GLN A 85 1.29 13.51 9.95
N ASP A 86 1.73 14.21 8.90
CA ASP A 86 0.85 15.04 8.06
C ASP A 86 0.02 14.17 7.09
N TRP A 87 0.36 12.88 6.95
CA TRP A 87 -0.36 11.95 6.08
C TRP A 87 -1.48 11.20 6.81
N LEU A 88 -2.68 11.77 6.74
CA LEU A 88 -3.89 11.23 7.40
C LEU A 88 -4.33 9.86 6.89
N TYR A 89 -3.94 9.47 5.68
CA TYR A 89 -4.40 8.25 5.02
C TYR A 89 -3.48 7.04 5.27
N SER A 90 -3.11 6.83 6.54
CA SER A 90 -2.28 5.68 6.94
C SER A 90 -2.61 5.18 8.34
N THR A 91 -2.10 3.99 8.68
CA THR A 91 -2.16 3.47 10.05
C THR A 91 -1.12 4.08 10.99
N PHE A 92 -0.25 5.00 10.52
CA PHE A 92 0.83 5.58 11.32
C PHE A 92 0.33 6.14 12.66
N HIS A 93 -0.79 6.87 12.64
CA HIS A 93 -1.33 7.56 13.80
C HIS A 93 -1.81 6.57 14.89
N ARG A 94 -2.23 5.37 14.48
CA ARG A 94 -2.57 4.29 15.42
C ARG A 94 -1.31 3.79 16.12
N TRP A 95 -0.20 3.67 15.39
CA TRP A 95 1.07 3.16 15.91
C TRP A 95 1.81 4.18 16.78
N VAL A 96 1.65 5.48 16.51
CA VAL A 96 2.08 6.55 17.44
C VAL A 96 1.35 6.41 18.79
N LYS A 97 0.02 6.25 18.77
CA LYS A 97 -0.77 6.05 20.01
C LYS A 97 -0.39 4.79 20.79
N GLN A 98 0.15 3.78 20.12
CA GLN A 98 0.62 2.53 20.73
C GLN A 98 2.10 2.58 21.14
N GLY A 99 2.79 3.71 20.94
CA GLY A 99 4.19 3.89 21.33
C GLY A 99 5.21 3.23 20.41
N VAL A 100 4.80 2.76 19.23
CA VAL A 100 5.71 2.14 18.25
C VAL A 100 6.52 3.21 17.51
N TYR A 101 5.89 4.34 17.18
CA TYR A 101 6.57 5.49 16.58
C TYR A 101 6.48 6.71 17.49
N SER A 102 7.50 7.56 17.45
CA SER A 102 7.37 8.93 17.89
C SER A 102 6.53 9.73 16.88
N VAL A 103 5.92 10.82 17.33
CA VAL A 103 5.07 11.65 16.47
C VAL A 103 5.84 12.33 15.33
N ASP A 104 7.12 12.63 15.57
CA ASP A 104 8.06 13.26 14.65
C ASP A 104 8.84 12.25 13.78
N TRP A 105 8.58 10.95 13.94
CA TRP A 105 9.24 9.89 13.17
C TRP A 105 9.04 10.09 11.66
N GLY A 106 10.11 9.91 10.89
CA GLY A 106 10.09 10.02 9.43
C GLY A 106 9.93 11.45 8.91
N SER A 107 10.14 12.48 9.74
CA SER A 107 10.23 13.87 9.27
C SER A 107 11.53 14.12 8.53
N LYS A 108 11.48 14.79 7.37
CA LYS A 108 12.70 15.21 6.63
C LYS A 108 13.63 16.11 7.45
N ALA A 109 13.10 16.81 8.46
CA ALA A 109 13.91 17.60 9.39
C ALA A 109 14.92 16.76 10.18
N HIS A 110 14.68 15.44 10.32
CA HIS A 110 15.57 14.49 10.97
C HIS A 110 16.43 13.68 9.99
N GLY A 111 16.43 14.05 8.71
CA GLY A 111 17.11 13.34 7.63
C GLY A 111 16.16 12.53 6.75
N ILE A 112 16.68 12.09 5.60
CA ILE A 112 15.95 11.24 4.65
C ILE A 112 16.26 9.78 5.00
N MET A 113 15.21 8.97 5.17
CA MET A 113 15.36 7.53 5.33
C MET A 113 15.50 6.86 3.95
N GLU A 114 16.52 6.00 3.81
CA GLU A 114 16.80 5.26 2.59
C GLU A 114 16.38 3.79 2.72
N PHE A 115 15.75 3.29 1.66
CA PHE A 115 15.21 1.92 1.57
C PHE A 115 15.62 1.27 0.24
N ASP A 116 16.91 1.33 -0.09
CA ASP A 116 17.46 0.95 -1.40
C ASP A 116 17.10 -0.47 -1.85
N ASP A 117 17.07 -1.41 -0.90
CA ASP A 117 16.66 -2.80 -1.11
C ASP A 117 15.18 -2.96 -1.50
N LEU A 118 14.32 -2.03 -1.07
CA LEU A 118 12.88 -2.05 -1.34
C LEU A 118 12.50 -1.18 -2.54
N ASN A 119 13.40 -0.29 -2.98
CA ASN A 119 13.20 0.62 -4.10
C ASN A 119 13.04 -0.12 -5.43
N THR A 120 13.77 -1.21 -5.64
CA THR A 120 13.69 -2.03 -6.87
C THR A 120 12.42 -2.89 -6.92
N SER A 121 11.84 -3.23 -5.77
CA SER A 121 10.70 -4.15 -5.67
C SER A 121 9.34 -3.46 -5.78
N ALA A 122 9.23 -2.17 -5.45
CA ALA A 122 7.94 -1.55 -5.19
C ALA A 122 7.30 -0.80 -6.38
N MET A 123 8.01 -0.62 -7.51
CA MET A 123 7.63 0.38 -8.52
C MET A 123 7.81 0.01 -10.01
N GLU A 124 7.94 -1.28 -10.37
CA GLU A 124 7.79 -1.72 -11.77
C GLU A 124 6.45 -2.43 -12.05
#